data_AF-A0A962IHY5-F1
#
_entry.id   AF-A0A962IHY5-F1
#
_cell.length_a   1.000
_cell.length_b   1.000
_cell.length_c   1.000
_cell.angle_alpha   90.00
_cell.angle_beta   90.00
_cell.angle_gamma   90.00
#
_symmetry.space_group_name_H-M   'P 1'
#
loop_
_entity.id
_entity.type
_entity.pdbx_description
1 polymer ?
#
loop_
_entity_poly.entity_id
_entity_poly.type
_entity_poly.pdbx_seq_one_letter_code
_entity_poly.pdbx_strand_id
1 'polypeptide(L)'
;VFVHETQREQFVALARAYVAKHCPDIDHVDYTSIIDDRSVQRLQDTLQDARDKGATVINLCGNQEVNTAQRKFPLYLVLDTTPEMTIRKRETFGPLLMVLTYKQADEVVGYVNSHDRPLALYPFTNDDKLADMYIERIMSGGVTVNDALMHVAQHDLPFGGVGPSGMGHYHGYEGFLTFSKLRPVFYQAGFSFLQLLRPPYKGFATRVYNLLVRLKS
;
A
#
# COMPACT_ATOMS: atom_id res chain seq x y z
N VAL A 1 -4.82 -11.18 -0.29
CA VAL A 1 -6.10 -10.76 -0.91
C VAL A 1 -7.24 -11.14 0.01
N PHE A 2 -8.24 -10.27 0.13
CA PHE A 2 -9.51 -10.55 0.79
C PHE A 2 -10.56 -10.88 -0.27
N VAL A 3 -11.26 -12.00 -0.11
CA VAL A 3 -12.31 -12.44 -1.02
C VAL A 3 -13.56 -12.73 -0.20
N HIS A 4 -14.74 -12.31 -0.64
CA HIS A 4 -15.97 -12.65 0.08
C HIS A 4 -16.12 -14.18 0.12
N GLU A 5 -16.56 -14.75 1.25
CA GLU A 5 -16.56 -16.21 1.43
C GLU A 5 -17.30 -16.98 0.32
N THR A 6 -18.37 -16.39 -0.22
CA THR A 6 -19.16 -16.98 -1.32
C THR A 6 -18.42 -17.03 -2.66
N GLN A 7 -17.31 -16.31 -2.80
CA GLN A 7 -16.52 -16.20 -4.03
C GLN A 7 -15.18 -16.94 -3.95
N ARG A 8 -14.83 -17.52 -2.80
CA ARG A 8 -13.53 -18.19 -2.56
C ARG A 8 -13.21 -19.22 -3.63
N GLU A 9 -14.10 -20.18 -3.85
CA GLU A 9 -13.85 -21.29 -4.80
C GLU A 9 -13.81 -20.80 -6.25
N GLN A 10 -14.67 -19.85 -6.60
CA GLN A 10 -14.65 -19.21 -7.91
C GLN A 10 -13.32 -18.46 -8.15
N PHE A 11 -12.83 -17.72 -7.15
CA PHE A 11 -11.55 -17.03 -7.22
C PHE A 11 -10.39 -18.01 -7.45
N VAL A 12 -10.34 -19.12 -6.71
CA VAL A 12 -9.31 -20.16 -6.88
C VAL A 12 -9.35 -20.75 -8.30
N ALA A 13 -10.54 -21.07 -8.81
CA ALA A 13 -10.71 -21.62 -10.15
C ALA A 13 -10.26 -20.63 -11.24
N LEU A 14 -10.66 -19.36 -11.13
CA LEU A 14 -10.27 -18.31 -12.07
C LEU A 14 -8.78 -18.02 -12.02
N ALA A 15 -8.18 -17.95 -10.82
CA ALA A 15 -6.75 -17.75 -10.65
C ALA A 15 -5.94 -18.89 -11.30
N ARG A 16 -6.37 -20.15 -11.11
CA ARG A 16 -5.75 -21.31 -11.76
C ARG A 16 -5.85 -21.24 -13.28
N ALA A 17 -7.02 -20.92 -13.81
CA ALA A 17 -7.22 -20.80 -15.25
C ALA A 17 -6.39 -19.65 -15.86
N TYR A 18 -6.31 -18.52 -15.16
CA TYR A 18 -5.52 -17.37 -15.58
C TYR A 18 -4.02 -17.70 -15.63
N VAL A 19 -3.48 -18.27 -14.55
CA VAL A 19 -2.06 -18.65 -14.49
C VAL A 19 -1.73 -19.73 -15.51
N ALA A 20 -2.57 -20.75 -15.69
CA ALA A 20 -2.34 -21.78 -16.71
C ALA A 20 -2.30 -21.20 -18.13
N LYS A 21 -3.07 -20.15 -18.42
CA LYS A 21 -3.08 -19.48 -19.72
C LYS A 21 -1.91 -18.52 -19.91
N HIS A 22 -1.55 -17.76 -18.87
CA HIS A 22 -0.63 -16.62 -18.98
C HIS A 22 0.78 -16.89 -18.46
N CYS A 23 0.96 -17.89 -17.60
CA CYS A 23 2.25 -18.32 -17.07
C CYS A 23 2.35 -19.87 -17.08
N PRO A 24 2.24 -20.52 -18.26
CA PRO A 24 2.21 -21.97 -18.37
C PRO A 24 3.54 -22.64 -17.98
N ASP A 25 4.65 -21.93 -18.08
CA ASP A 25 6.00 -22.44 -17.84
C ASP A 25 6.80 -21.41 -17.02
N ILE A 26 7.30 -21.82 -15.86
CA ILE A 26 8.09 -20.96 -14.96
C ILE A 26 9.51 -20.70 -15.47
N ASP A 27 10.00 -21.55 -16.38
CA ASP A 27 11.33 -21.42 -16.98
C ASP A 27 11.29 -20.56 -18.27
N HIS A 28 10.10 -20.09 -18.68
CA HIS A 28 9.94 -19.19 -19.81
C HIS A 28 10.72 -17.88 -19.63
N VAL A 29 11.19 -17.30 -20.74
CA VAL A 29 12.04 -16.09 -20.73
C VAL A 29 11.36 -14.87 -20.09
N ASP A 30 10.04 -14.77 -20.21
CA ASP A 30 9.24 -13.67 -19.63
C ASP A 30 8.94 -13.87 -18.14
N TYR A 31 9.13 -15.07 -17.60
CA TYR A 31 8.93 -15.35 -16.18
C TYR A 31 10.17 -14.92 -15.41
N THR A 32 10.04 -14.05 -14.41
CA THR A 32 11.20 -13.52 -13.68
C THR A 32 11.74 -14.48 -12.62
N SER A 33 12.96 -14.22 -12.14
CA SER A 33 13.61 -15.03 -11.10
C SER A 33 13.58 -14.32 -9.76
N ILE A 34 13.57 -15.09 -8.67
CA ILE A 34 13.83 -14.57 -7.33
C ILE A 34 15.28 -14.06 -7.26
N ILE A 35 15.48 -12.98 -6.51
CA ILE A 35 16.73 -12.21 -6.51
C ILE A 35 17.96 -13.03 -6.08
N ASP A 36 17.82 -13.86 -5.04
CA ASP A 36 18.91 -14.66 -4.46
C ASP A 36 18.41 -15.97 -3.82
N ASP A 37 19.35 -16.86 -3.52
CA ASP A 37 19.06 -18.21 -2.99
C ASP A 37 18.48 -18.12 -1.58
N ARG A 38 18.88 -17.11 -0.80
CA ARG A 38 18.32 -16.83 0.54
C ARG A 38 16.83 -16.53 0.46
N SER A 39 16.40 -15.75 -0.53
CA SER A 39 15.00 -15.40 -0.75
C SER A 39 14.20 -16.59 -1.29
N VAL A 40 14.80 -17.44 -2.13
CA VAL A 40 14.20 -18.72 -2.52
C VAL A 40 13.94 -19.58 -1.30
N GLN A 41 14.97 -19.80 -0.45
CA GLN A 41 14.85 -20.60 0.77
C GLN A 41 13.78 -20.02 1.70
N ARG A 42 13.77 -18.70 1.91
CA ARG A 42 12.76 -18.02 2.72
C ARG A 42 11.33 -18.28 2.24
N LEU A 43 11.10 -18.31 0.93
CA LEU A 43 9.79 -18.59 0.35
C LEU A 43 9.42 -20.07 0.51
N GLN A 44 10.37 -20.98 0.34
CA GLN A 44 10.17 -22.42 0.60
C GLN A 44 9.82 -22.66 2.07
N ASP A 45 10.57 -22.06 3.01
CA ASP A 45 10.32 -22.15 4.44
C ASP A 45 8.94 -21.59 4.81
N THR A 46 8.53 -20.48 4.17
CA THR A 46 7.20 -19.88 4.37
C THR A 46 6.08 -20.83 3.93
N LEU A 47 6.26 -21.53 2.80
CA LEU A 47 5.30 -22.55 2.35
C LEU A 47 5.29 -23.78 3.26
N GLN A 48 6.46 -24.22 3.71
CA GLN A 48 6.57 -25.36 4.62
C GLN A 48 5.88 -25.07 5.95
N ASP A 49 6.17 -23.91 6.56
CA ASP A 49 5.52 -23.46 7.80
C ASP A 49 4.00 -23.38 7.67
N ALA A 50 3.50 -22.91 6.51
CA ALA A 50 2.07 -22.87 6.24
C ALA A 50 1.46 -24.29 6.16
N ARG A 51 2.10 -25.23 5.45
CA ARG A 51 1.66 -26.64 5.37
C ARG A 51 1.66 -27.31 6.73
N ASP A 52 2.75 -27.15 7.49
CA ASP A 52 2.93 -27.77 8.81
C ASP A 52 1.87 -27.29 9.81
N LYS A 53 1.37 -26.05 9.64
CA LYS A 53 0.30 -25.46 10.46
C LYS A 53 -1.10 -25.62 9.86
N GLY A 54 -1.26 -26.42 8.81
CA GLY A 54 -2.56 -26.81 8.26
C GLY A 54 -3.16 -25.88 7.21
N ALA A 55 -2.40 -24.94 6.65
CA ALA A 55 -2.88 -24.13 5.54
C ALA A 55 -3.05 -24.97 4.26
N THR A 56 -4.04 -24.60 3.45
CA THR A 56 -4.21 -25.16 2.11
C THR A 56 -3.27 -24.43 1.15
N VAL A 57 -2.26 -25.12 0.63
CA VAL A 57 -1.30 -24.57 -0.35
C VAL A 57 -1.60 -25.10 -1.74
N ILE A 58 -1.93 -24.20 -2.66
CA ILE A 58 -2.32 -24.54 -4.04
C ILE A 58 -1.26 -24.03 -5.02
N ASN A 59 -0.59 -24.94 -5.73
CA ASN A 59 0.28 -24.60 -6.86
C ASN A 59 -0.58 -24.25 -8.10
N LEU A 60 -0.40 -23.04 -8.64
CA LEU A 60 -1.13 -22.57 -9.82
C LEU A 60 -0.44 -22.90 -11.15
N CYS A 61 0.83 -23.28 -11.14
CA CYS A 61 1.65 -23.59 -12.33
C CYS A 61 1.71 -25.09 -12.64
N GLY A 62 0.59 -25.81 -12.50
CA GLY A 62 0.49 -27.21 -12.96
C GLY A 62 1.46 -28.19 -12.29
N ASN A 63 1.75 -28.01 -10.99
CA ASN A 63 2.70 -28.80 -10.19
C ASN A 63 4.19 -28.65 -10.56
N GLN A 64 4.56 -27.63 -11.35
CA GLN A 64 5.98 -27.29 -11.53
C GLN A 64 6.65 -27.05 -10.17
N GLU A 65 7.86 -27.57 -10.01
CA GLU A 65 8.66 -27.43 -8.78
C GLU A 65 9.51 -26.16 -8.81
N VAL A 66 10.14 -25.81 -7.69
CA VAL A 66 11.07 -24.67 -7.63
C VAL A 66 12.35 -25.05 -8.39
N ASN A 67 12.67 -24.29 -9.44
CA ASN A 67 13.96 -24.40 -10.12
C ASN A 67 14.98 -23.55 -9.34
N THR A 68 15.74 -24.19 -8.45
CA THR A 68 16.71 -23.51 -7.59
C THR A 68 17.92 -22.97 -8.38
N ALA A 69 18.32 -23.64 -9.47
CA ALA A 69 19.45 -23.22 -10.30
C ALA A 69 19.18 -21.88 -11.01
N GLN A 70 17.94 -21.66 -11.46
CA GLN A 70 17.52 -20.41 -12.12
C GLN A 70 16.68 -19.51 -11.21
N ARG A 71 16.49 -19.91 -9.94
CA ARG A 71 15.65 -19.26 -8.95
C ARG A 71 14.22 -18.98 -9.43
N LYS A 72 13.65 -19.88 -10.23
CA LYS A 72 12.23 -19.80 -10.65
C LYS A 72 11.36 -20.43 -9.58
N PHE A 73 10.32 -19.70 -9.19
CA PHE A 73 9.42 -20.09 -8.12
C PHE A 73 7.98 -20.07 -8.63
N PRO A 74 7.22 -21.18 -8.56
CA PRO A 74 5.84 -21.24 -9.01
C PRO A 74 4.92 -20.27 -8.26
N LEU A 75 3.79 -19.89 -8.88
CA LEU A 75 2.75 -19.11 -8.21
C LEU A 75 1.93 -20.01 -7.28
N TYR A 76 1.80 -19.61 -6.02
CA TYR A 76 0.99 -20.33 -5.02
C TYR A 76 -0.13 -19.47 -4.45
N LEU A 77 -1.30 -20.07 -4.26
CA LEU A 77 -2.28 -19.57 -3.30
C LEU A 77 -2.05 -20.25 -1.95
N VAL A 78 -2.17 -19.48 -0.87
CA VAL A 78 -2.12 -20.00 0.50
C VAL A 78 -3.42 -19.59 1.20
N LEU A 79 -4.27 -20.57 1.47
CA LEU A 79 -5.60 -20.41 2.08
C LEU A 79 -5.59 -21.00 3.49
N ASP A 80 -6.65 -20.72 4.26
CA ASP A 80 -6.85 -21.28 5.60
C ASP A 80 -5.68 -20.98 6.55
N THR A 81 -5.13 -19.77 6.43
CA THR A 81 -3.96 -19.36 7.22
C THR A 81 -4.35 -18.92 8.63
N THR A 82 -3.52 -19.25 9.62
CA THR A 82 -3.70 -18.84 11.02
C THR A 82 -2.66 -17.78 11.43
N PRO A 83 -2.95 -16.86 12.38
CA PRO A 83 -2.04 -15.77 12.77
C PRO A 83 -0.61 -16.20 13.16
N GLU A 84 -0.40 -17.46 13.55
CA GLU A 84 0.89 -18.03 13.96
C GLU A 84 1.80 -18.32 12.77
N MET A 85 1.25 -18.42 11.56
CA MET A 85 2.00 -18.72 10.33
C MET A 85 2.85 -17.53 9.89
N THR A 86 4.01 -17.83 9.29
CA THR A 86 5.00 -16.86 8.86
C THR A 86 4.44 -15.91 7.81
N ILE A 87 3.65 -16.43 6.85
CA ILE A 87 3.00 -15.64 5.79
C ILE A 87 2.07 -14.53 6.32
N ARG A 88 1.63 -14.62 7.59
CA ARG A 88 0.76 -13.64 8.25
C ARG A 88 1.50 -12.50 8.94
N LYS A 89 2.81 -12.65 9.14
CA LYS A 89 3.61 -11.76 10.01
C LYS A 89 4.59 -10.87 9.26
N ARG A 90 4.88 -11.20 8.00
CA ARG A 90 5.87 -10.49 7.20
C ARG A 90 5.40 -10.33 5.77
N GLU A 91 5.93 -9.32 5.11
CA GLU A 91 5.75 -9.16 3.67
C GLU A 91 6.35 -10.36 2.91
N THR A 92 5.57 -10.90 1.98
CA THR A 92 5.95 -12.08 1.19
C THR A 92 7.09 -11.76 0.22
N PHE A 93 6.98 -10.66 -0.53
CA PHE A 93 7.94 -10.25 -1.56
C PHE A 93 8.37 -11.42 -2.47
N GLY A 94 7.38 -12.08 -3.08
CA GLY A 94 7.53 -13.30 -3.88
C GLY A 94 6.17 -13.87 -4.30
N PRO A 95 6.15 -14.93 -5.13
CA PRO A 95 4.95 -15.43 -5.80
C PRO A 95 4.04 -16.30 -4.90
N LEU A 96 3.83 -15.89 -3.63
CA LEU A 96 2.87 -16.52 -2.72
C LEU A 96 1.75 -15.52 -2.41
N LEU A 97 0.53 -15.84 -2.86
CA LEU A 97 -0.64 -15.01 -2.61
C LEU A 97 -1.49 -15.61 -1.49
N MET A 98 -1.44 -14.98 -0.32
CA MET A 98 -2.32 -15.33 0.80
C MET A 98 -3.76 -14.90 0.50
N VAL A 99 -4.71 -15.82 0.66
CA VAL A 99 -6.14 -15.57 0.49
C VAL A 99 -6.84 -15.67 1.83
N LEU A 100 -7.55 -14.61 2.21
CA LEU A 100 -8.38 -14.54 3.41
C LEU A 100 -9.84 -14.35 2.98
N THR A 101 -10.76 -15.01 3.66
CA THR A 101 -12.19 -14.78 3.44
C THR A 101 -12.76 -13.77 4.42
N TYR A 102 -13.82 -13.07 4.01
CA TYR A 102 -14.60 -12.20 4.88
C TYR A 102 -16.09 -12.36 4.59
N LYS A 103 -16.94 -11.97 5.55
CA LYS A 103 -18.40 -11.93 5.39
C LYS A 103 -18.89 -10.49 5.25
N GLN A 104 -18.41 -9.62 6.12
CA GLN A 104 -18.75 -8.20 6.10
C GLN A 104 -17.54 -7.35 5.73
N ALA A 105 -17.75 -6.33 4.91
CA ALA A 105 -16.69 -5.43 4.46
C ALA A 105 -15.95 -4.75 5.63
N ASP A 106 -16.66 -4.46 6.73
CA ASP A 106 -16.07 -3.92 7.96
C ASP A 106 -14.99 -4.81 8.58
N GLU A 107 -15.05 -6.13 8.39
CA GLU A 107 -14.02 -7.06 8.85
C GLU A 107 -12.69 -6.79 8.14
N VAL A 108 -12.74 -6.47 6.85
CA VAL A 108 -11.56 -6.12 6.06
C VAL A 108 -10.96 -4.80 6.55
N VAL A 109 -11.79 -3.79 6.82
CA VAL A 109 -11.34 -2.51 7.38
C VAL A 109 -10.68 -2.71 8.75
N GLY A 110 -11.35 -3.43 9.65
CA GLY A 110 -10.83 -3.71 10.99
C GLY A 110 -9.51 -4.48 10.93
N TYR A 111 -9.42 -5.46 10.04
CA TYR A 111 -8.21 -6.22 9.82
C TYR A 111 -7.07 -5.33 9.31
N VAL A 112 -7.27 -4.57 8.23
CA VAL A 112 -6.18 -3.79 7.62
C VAL A 112 -5.69 -2.71 8.58
N ASN A 113 -6.61 -2.04 9.30
CA ASN A 113 -6.27 -1.01 10.27
C ASN A 113 -5.59 -1.54 11.54
N SER A 114 -5.67 -2.84 11.84
CA SER A 114 -4.92 -3.45 12.94
C SER A 114 -3.48 -3.82 12.57
N HIS A 115 -3.03 -3.50 11.35
CA HIS A 115 -1.68 -3.77 10.85
C HIS A 115 -1.00 -2.47 10.39
N ASP A 116 0.28 -2.59 10.05
CA ASP A 116 1.04 -1.49 9.46
C ASP A 116 0.38 -0.98 8.17
N ARG A 117 0.34 0.35 8.03
CA ARG A 117 -0.31 1.02 6.90
C ARG A 117 0.36 0.64 5.59
N PRO A 118 -0.37 0.05 4.62
CA PRO A 118 0.23 -0.46 3.40
C PRO A 118 0.61 0.68 2.44
N LEU A 119 1.57 0.40 1.55
CA LEU A 119 1.92 1.32 0.48
C LEU A 119 0.77 1.49 -0.53
N ALA A 120 0.04 0.42 -0.81
CA ALA A 120 -1.05 0.43 -1.78
C ALA A 120 -2.27 -0.36 -1.30
N LEU A 121 -3.46 0.09 -1.71
CA LEU A 121 -4.75 -0.57 -1.52
C LEU A 121 -5.43 -0.81 -2.87
N TYR A 122 -6.04 -1.98 -3.06
CA TYR A 122 -6.67 -2.37 -4.32
C TYR A 122 -8.09 -2.93 -4.13
N PRO A 123 -9.12 -2.07 -4.03
CA PRO A 123 -10.51 -2.51 -4.02
C PRO A 123 -10.96 -2.96 -5.42
N PHE A 124 -11.46 -4.20 -5.55
CA PHE A 124 -12.10 -4.69 -6.77
C PHE A 124 -13.61 -4.80 -6.51
N THR A 125 -14.38 -3.84 -7.03
CA THR A 125 -15.83 -3.74 -6.83
C THR A 125 -16.47 -2.83 -7.87
N ASN A 126 -17.72 -3.14 -8.25
CA ASN A 126 -18.59 -2.24 -9.02
C ASN A 126 -19.57 -1.45 -8.13
N ASP A 127 -19.49 -1.63 -6.80
CA ASP A 127 -20.24 -0.84 -5.82
C ASP A 127 -19.38 0.34 -5.37
N ASP A 128 -19.73 1.53 -5.85
CA ASP A 128 -19.03 2.78 -5.54
C ASP A 128 -19.02 3.08 -4.04
N LYS A 129 -20.12 2.76 -3.32
CA LYS A 129 -20.18 3.00 -1.86
C LYS A 129 -19.20 2.11 -1.12
N LEU A 130 -19.01 0.88 -1.60
CA LEU A 130 -18.03 -0.03 -1.02
C LEU A 130 -16.60 0.44 -1.29
N ALA A 131 -16.33 0.95 -2.51
CA ALA A 131 -15.03 1.54 -2.84
C ALA A 131 -14.72 2.76 -1.97
N ASP A 132 -15.66 3.71 -1.89
CA ASP A 132 -15.54 4.93 -1.08
C ASP A 132 -15.34 4.59 0.39
N MET A 133 -16.10 3.62 0.92
CA MET A 133 -15.95 3.17 2.30
C MET A 133 -14.54 2.66 2.60
N TYR A 134 -13.95 1.87 1.70
CA TYR A 134 -12.56 1.41 1.86
C TYR A 134 -11.55 2.56 1.76
N ILE A 135 -11.73 3.47 0.80
CA ILE A 135 -10.85 4.63 0.59
C ILE A 135 -10.86 5.56 1.82
N GLU A 136 -12.04 5.84 2.38
CA GLU A 136 -12.21 6.75 3.50
C GLU A 136 -11.71 6.16 4.83
N ARG A 137 -11.80 4.83 4.99
CA ARG A 137 -11.57 4.17 6.28
C ARG A 137 -10.25 3.41 6.37
N ILE A 138 -9.52 3.25 5.27
CA ILE A 138 -8.21 2.59 5.23
C ILE A 138 -7.17 3.57 4.69
N MET A 139 -6.18 3.91 5.52
CA MET A 139 -5.07 4.77 5.11
C MET A 139 -3.97 3.96 4.41
N SER A 140 -3.66 4.31 3.17
CA SER A 140 -2.54 3.75 2.38
C SER A 140 -1.76 4.86 1.65
N GLY A 141 -0.61 4.53 1.08
CA GLY A 141 0.15 5.47 0.24
C GLY A 141 -0.59 5.85 -1.04
N GLY A 142 -1.16 4.86 -1.73
CA GLY A 142 -2.00 5.03 -2.92
C GLY A 142 -3.13 4.02 -2.99
N VAL A 143 -4.09 4.27 -3.88
CA VAL A 143 -5.24 3.38 -4.13
C VAL A 143 -5.45 3.21 -5.63
N THR A 144 -5.80 2.00 -6.07
CA THR A 144 -6.34 1.76 -7.41
C THR A 144 -7.60 0.91 -7.29
N VAL A 145 -8.70 1.41 -7.83
CA VAL A 145 -9.98 0.68 -7.85
C VAL A 145 -10.07 -0.10 -9.17
N ASN A 146 -10.44 -1.38 -9.09
CA ASN A 146 -10.59 -2.31 -10.22
C ASN A 146 -9.34 -2.56 -11.07
N ASP A 147 -8.16 -2.25 -10.53
CA ASP A 147 -6.86 -2.63 -11.09
C ASP A 147 -5.81 -2.67 -9.97
N ALA A 148 -4.62 -3.17 -10.27
CA ALA A 148 -3.48 -3.16 -9.37
C ALA A 148 -2.27 -2.48 -10.03
N LEU A 149 -1.38 -1.93 -9.22
CA LEU A 149 -0.14 -1.24 -9.64
C LEU A 149 -0.33 0.06 -10.43
N MET A 150 -1.39 0.23 -11.22
CA MET A 150 -1.49 1.28 -12.24
C MET A 150 -1.40 2.73 -11.75
N HIS A 151 -1.73 3.02 -10.48
CA HIS A 151 -1.52 4.38 -9.94
C HIS A 151 -0.04 4.79 -9.94
N VAL A 152 0.92 3.85 -9.85
CA VAL A 152 2.35 4.17 -9.92
C VAL A 152 2.77 4.63 -11.33
N ALA A 153 2.06 4.18 -12.36
CA ALA A 153 2.35 4.56 -13.74
C ALA A 153 1.83 5.96 -14.10
N GLN A 154 0.93 6.52 -13.27
CA GLN A 154 0.41 7.87 -13.45
C GLN A 154 1.45 8.88 -12.94
N HIS A 155 2.16 9.52 -13.87
CA HIS A 155 3.29 10.41 -13.53
C HIS A 155 2.85 11.68 -12.78
N ASP A 156 1.59 12.08 -12.93
CA ASP A 156 1.00 13.24 -12.25
C ASP A 156 0.39 12.88 -10.89
N LEU A 157 0.45 11.62 -10.46
CA LEU A 157 0.06 11.22 -9.11
C LEU A 157 1.30 11.12 -8.21
N PRO A 158 1.27 11.70 -6.99
CA PRO A 158 2.34 11.49 -6.03
C PRO A 158 2.45 10.02 -5.65
N PHE A 159 3.66 9.49 -5.69
CA PHE A 159 3.95 8.13 -5.23
C PHE A 159 4.81 8.18 -3.97
N GLY A 160 4.30 7.58 -2.89
CA GLY A 160 4.95 7.55 -1.59
C GLY A 160 4.13 6.78 -0.56
N GLY A 161 4.76 6.48 0.57
CA GLY A 161 4.14 5.75 1.68
C GLY A 161 3.61 6.67 2.77
N VAL A 162 2.97 6.05 3.76
CA VAL A 162 2.48 6.73 4.97
C VAL A 162 2.70 5.85 6.20
N GLY A 163 3.42 6.38 7.19
CA GLY A 163 3.73 5.63 8.41
C GLY A 163 4.74 4.51 8.12
N PRO A 164 4.46 3.24 8.49
CA PRO A 164 5.38 2.12 8.26
C PRO A 164 5.76 1.89 6.79
N SER A 165 4.91 2.27 5.83
CA SER A 165 5.22 2.15 4.39
C SER A 165 6.11 3.28 3.84
N GLY A 166 6.37 4.34 4.62
CA GLY A 166 7.26 5.43 4.24
C GLY A 166 6.76 6.82 4.64
N MET A 167 7.51 7.84 4.20
CA MET A 167 7.16 9.25 4.35
C MET A 167 7.59 10.05 3.12
N GLY A 168 6.91 11.17 2.86
CA GLY A 168 7.12 11.95 1.65
C GLY A 168 6.60 11.22 0.41
N HIS A 169 6.77 11.85 -0.75
CA HIS A 169 6.35 11.32 -2.04
C HIS A 169 7.17 11.98 -3.17
N TYR A 170 7.18 11.35 -4.34
CA TYR A 170 7.79 11.88 -5.55
C TYR A 170 6.86 11.60 -6.75
N HIS A 171 7.41 11.60 -7.97
CA HIS A 171 6.75 11.69 -9.29
C HIS A 171 6.41 13.11 -9.70
N GLY A 172 6.46 13.35 -11.02
CA GLY A 172 6.06 14.59 -11.65
C GLY A 172 6.56 15.85 -10.94
N TYR A 173 5.62 16.76 -10.69
CA TYR A 173 5.86 18.04 -10.03
C TYR A 173 6.24 17.87 -8.55
N GLU A 174 5.66 16.88 -7.89
CA GLU A 174 5.84 16.58 -6.48
C GLU A 174 7.26 16.09 -6.20
N GLY A 175 7.84 15.32 -7.12
CA GLY A 175 9.25 14.93 -7.09
C GLY A 175 10.17 16.13 -7.19
N PHE A 176 9.87 17.09 -8.08
CA PHE A 176 10.61 18.35 -8.14
C PHE A 176 10.52 19.12 -6.82
N LEU A 177 9.33 19.21 -6.20
CA LEU A 177 9.14 19.83 -4.89
C LEU A 177 9.94 19.14 -3.79
N THR A 178 9.95 17.80 -3.76
CA THR A 178 10.67 16.99 -2.78
C THR A 178 12.17 17.25 -2.79
N PHE A 179 12.76 17.50 -3.96
CA PHE A 179 14.18 17.84 -4.10
C PHE A 179 14.46 19.35 -4.14
N SER A 180 13.45 20.19 -3.84
CA SER A 180 13.57 21.64 -3.87
C SER A 180 13.41 22.27 -2.49
N LYS A 181 14.14 23.37 -2.26
CA LYS A 181 13.82 24.28 -1.14
C LYS A 181 12.80 25.33 -1.62
N LEU A 182 11.54 25.18 -1.22
CA LEU A 182 10.55 26.26 -1.35
C LEU A 182 10.96 27.42 -0.43
N ARG A 183 11.59 28.45 -1.01
CA ARG A 183 12.10 29.63 -0.29
C ARG A 183 11.02 30.72 -0.27
N PRO A 184 10.41 31.02 0.89
CA PRO A 184 9.51 32.15 0.99
C PRO A 184 10.30 33.46 0.86
N VAL A 185 9.79 34.40 0.06
CA VAL A 185 10.32 35.76 -0.07
C VAL A 185 9.17 36.73 0.20
N PHE A 186 9.34 37.60 1.19
CA PHE A 186 8.36 38.61 1.57
C PHE A 186 8.91 40.00 1.27
N TYR A 187 8.15 40.78 0.51
CA TYR A 187 8.47 42.17 0.20
C TYR A 187 7.61 43.09 1.07
N GLN A 188 8.26 43.77 2.02
CA GLN A 188 7.61 44.78 2.85
C GLN A 188 7.55 46.11 2.08
N ALA A 189 6.34 46.63 1.86
CA ALA A 189 6.17 47.96 1.26
C ALA A 189 6.85 49.03 2.13
N GLY A 190 7.50 50.00 1.47
CA GLY A 190 8.20 51.12 2.15
C GLY A 190 7.26 51.99 3.00
N PHE A 191 5.99 52.09 2.58
CA PHE A 191 4.90 52.61 3.40
C PHE A 191 4.01 51.44 3.86
N SER A 192 3.88 51.27 5.18
CA SER A 192 3.05 50.22 5.74
C SER A 192 2.42 50.67 7.05
N PHE A 193 1.12 50.40 7.20
CA PHE A 193 0.42 50.61 8.47
C PHE A 193 1.00 49.77 9.63
N LEU A 194 1.75 48.71 9.33
CA LEU A 194 2.53 47.96 10.33
C LEU A 194 3.58 48.85 11.01
N GLN A 195 4.04 49.94 10.38
CA GLN A 195 4.96 50.88 11.01
C GLN A 195 4.34 51.61 12.21
N LEU A 196 3.01 51.79 12.24
CA LEU A 196 2.32 52.36 13.41
C LEU A 196 2.28 51.40 14.60
N LEU A 197 2.63 50.13 14.39
CA LEU A 197 2.78 49.13 15.46
C LEU A 197 4.21 49.07 16.00
N ARG A 198 5.14 49.91 15.52
CA ARG A 198 6.51 49.97 16.05
C ARG A 198 6.56 50.70 17.41
N PRO A 199 7.55 50.41 18.26
CA PRO A 199 7.80 51.21 19.47
C PRO A 199 8.04 52.70 19.17
N PRO A 200 7.71 53.61 20.10
CA PRO A 200 7.15 53.35 21.43
C PRO A 200 5.64 53.04 21.39
N TYR A 201 5.22 51.96 22.07
CA TYR A 201 3.84 51.50 22.04
C TYR A 201 2.92 52.43 22.85
N LYS A 202 2.20 53.31 22.14
CA LYS A 202 1.20 54.20 22.73
C LYS A 202 -0.07 54.25 21.85
N GLY A 203 -1.22 54.44 22.48
CA GLY A 203 -2.49 54.65 21.78
C GLY A 203 -2.89 53.45 20.90
N PHE A 204 -2.88 53.66 19.58
CA PHE A 204 -3.33 52.68 18.58
C PHE A 204 -2.57 51.34 18.65
N ALA A 205 -1.24 51.37 18.76
CA ALA A 205 -0.43 50.15 18.83
C ALA A 205 -0.80 49.26 20.02
N THR A 206 -1.03 49.86 21.19
CA THR A 206 -1.45 49.15 22.40
C THR A 206 -2.87 48.58 22.27
N ARG A 207 -3.79 49.30 21.62
CA ARG A 207 -5.16 48.81 21.34
C ARG A 207 -5.14 47.59 20.42
N VAL A 208 -4.35 47.65 19.34
CA VAL A 208 -4.18 46.52 18.41
C VAL A 208 -3.53 45.33 19.11
N TYR A 209 -2.47 45.56 19.90
CA TYR A 209 -1.83 44.51 20.68
C TYR A 209 -2.81 43.83 21.66
N ASN A 210 -3.57 44.61 22.44
CA ASN A 210 -4.57 44.07 23.38
C ASN A 210 -5.69 43.31 22.68
N LEU A 211 -6.11 43.75 21.49
CA LEU A 211 -7.09 43.04 20.66
C LEU A 211 -6.54 41.69 20.17
N LEU A 212 -5.30 41.67 19.69
CA LEU A 212 -4.64 40.44 19.22
C LEU A 212 -4.42 39.44 20.36
N VAL A 213 -4.11 39.91 21.57
CA VAL A 213 -4.00 39.06 22.76
C VAL A 213 -5.37 38.47 23.14
N ARG A 214 -6.46 39.24 23.03
CA ARG A 214 -7.83 38.76 23.32
C ARG A 214 -8.37 37.74 22.31
N LEU A 215 -7.97 37.83 21.04
CA LEU A 215 -8.40 36.90 19.99
C LEU A 215 -7.63 35.56 20.01
N LYS A 216 -6.57 35.47 20.82
CA LYS A 216 -5.73 34.27 20.97
C LYS A 216 -6.12 33.41 22.18
N SER A 217 -7.15 33.80 22.93
CA SER A 217 -7.92 32.98 23.88
C SER A 217 -9.30 32.71 23.30
#